data_AF-A0A7C7PTF1-F1
#
_entry.id   AF-A0A7C7PTF1-F1
#
_cell.length_a   1.000
_cell.length_b   1.000
_cell.length_c   1.000
_cell.angle_alpha   90.00
_cell.angle_beta   90.00
_cell.angle_gamma   90.00
#
_symmetry.space_group_name_H-M   'P 1'
#
loop_
_entity.id
_entity.type
_entity.pdbx_description
1 polymer ?
#
loop_
_entity_poly.entity_id
_entity_poly.type
_entity_poly.pdbx_seq_one_letter_code
_entity_poly.pdbx_strand_id
1 'polypeptide(L)'
;MAIASYIAGTWGLVLGPGTRSSKEKPNLSVLVDFKNVDRKFFGSFKQKSSLEFYVGMGYKRNLKDFDKKEIDNILTKSMKNIKLPIAKVQGRQVIDFSNYKEAWDGDLMLKFNKNHCHNCSTCLIEENCPAQAFSKEEGFLNNCLYCGICLKFCPFGATSGYLGKIKNYKIKMRHSSLYRALEICKFLKDFAYS
;
A
#
# COMPACT_ATOMS: atom_id res chain seq x y z
N MET A 1 13.61 -0.72 -22.78
CA MET A 1 12.90 -2.00 -22.98
C MET A 1 11.66 -1.97 -22.10
N ALA A 2 10.47 -2.14 -22.67
CA ALA A 2 9.24 -2.19 -21.90
C ALA A 2 9.11 -3.58 -21.23
N ILE A 3 8.71 -3.62 -19.96
CA ILE A 3 8.59 -4.87 -19.20
C ILE A 3 7.11 -5.13 -18.91
N ALA A 4 6.58 -6.25 -19.42
CA ALA A 4 5.24 -6.70 -19.09
C ALA A 4 5.14 -6.98 -17.58
N SER A 5 4.22 -6.30 -16.91
CA SER A 5 4.11 -6.31 -15.45
C SER A 5 2.64 -6.37 -15.02
N TYR A 6 2.40 -6.90 -13.83
CA TYR A 6 1.09 -6.80 -13.19
C TYR A 6 0.93 -5.39 -12.64
N ILE A 7 -0.09 -4.68 -13.11
CA ILE A 7 -0.34 -3.27 -12.80
C ILE A 7 -1.84 -3.12 -12.58
N ALA A 8 -2.23 -2.55 -11.43
CA ALA A 8 -3.63 -2.20 -11.16
C ALA A 8 -4.63 -3.37 -11.30
N GLY A 9 -4.22 -4.61 -11.03
CA GLY A 9 -5.12 -5.76 -11.17
C GLY A 9 -5.02 -6.53 -12.48
N THR A 10 -4.28 -6.02 -13.46
CA THR A 10 -4.23 -6.55 -14.83
C THR A 10 -2.80 -6.48 -15.39
N TRP A 11 -2.61 -6.82 -16.67
CA TRP A 11 -1.33 -6.73 -17.36
C TRP A 11 -1.13 -5.36 -17.99
N GLY A 12 0.06 -4.80 -17.78
CA GLY A 12 0.48 -3.53 -18.37
C GLY A 12 1.98 -3.53 -18.68
N LEU A 13 2.50 -2.35 -19.02
CA LEU A 13 3.89 -2.15 -19.40
C LEU A 13 4.55 -1.15 -18.45
N VAL A 14 5.72 -1.53 -17.90
CA VAL A 14 6.66 -0.55 -17.35
C VAL A 14 7.44 0.03 -18.52
N LEU A 15 7.31 1.33 -18.75
CA LEU A 15 7.94 2.02 -19.87
C LEU A 15 9.40 2.41 -19.57
N GLY A 16 9.74 2.54 -18.28
CA GLY A 16 11.06 2.94 -17.81
C GLY A 16 10.96 4.01 -16.71
N PRO A 17 12.00 4.84 -16.55
CA PRO A 17 11.98 5.96 -15.61
C PRO A 17 10.85 6.95 -15.94
N GLY A 18 10.21 7.52 -14.92
CA GLY A 18 9.27 8.62 -15.11
C GLY A 18 9.97 9.98 -15.26
N THR A 19 9.18 11.01 -15.59
CA THR A 19 9.67 12.35 -15.98
C THR A 19 10.46 13.10 -14.89
N ARG A 20 10.38 12.65 -13.63
CA ARG A 20 11.09 13.25 -12.49
C ARG A 20 12.06 12.28 -11.81
N SER A 21 12.45 11.22 -12.51
CA SER A 21 13.29 10.15 -11.95
C SER A 21 14.73 10.64 -11.82
N SER A 22 15.34 10.44 -10.66
CA SER A 22 16.79 10.61 -10.45
C SER A 22 17.38 9.35 -9.83
N LYS A 23 18.71 9.25 -9.78
CA LYS A 23 19.39 8.11 -9.13
C LYS A 23 19.04 8.04 -7.64
N GLU A 24 18.90 9.19 -6.99
CA GLU A 24 18.54 9.32 -5.57
C GLU A 24 17.04 9.16 -5.32
N LYS A 25 16.21 9.50 -6.31
CA LYS A 25 14.74 9.47 -6.24
C LYS A 25 14.18 8.78 -7.49
N PRO A 26 14.37 7.45 -7.61
CA PRO A 26 13.87 6.72 -8.77
C PRO A 26 12.34 6.71 -8.77
N ASN A 27 11.76 6.84 -9.95
CA ASN A 27 10.34 6.58 -10.18
C ASN A 27 10.14 5.88 -11.51
N LEU A 28 8.97 5.25 -11.67
CA LEU A 28 8.60 4.48 -12.84
C LEU A 28 7.47 5.16 -13.59
N SER A 29 7.50 5.03 -14.92
CA SER A 29 6.37 5.30 -15.79
C SER A 29 5.73 3.98 -16.22
N VAL A 30 4.41 3.91 -16.15
CA VAL A 30 3.63 2.70 -16.46
C VAL A 30 2.46 3.00 -17.38
N LEU A 31 2.08 2.01 -18.18
CA LEU A 31 0.93 2.04 -19.06
C LEU A 31 0.05 0.82 -18.79
N VAL A 32 -1.24 1.03 -18.62
CA VAL A 32 -2.23 -0.03 -18.43
C VAL A 32 -3.58 0.41 -19.00
N ASP A 33 -4.35 -0.53 -19.55
CA ASP A 33 -5.74 -0.27 -19.95
C ASP A 33 -6.64 -0.19 -18.72
N PHE A 34 -7.26 0.97 -18.53
CA PHE A 34 -8.15 1.24 -17.42
C PHE A 34 -9.44 0.42 -17.44
N LYS A 35 -9.86 -0.16 -18.57
CA LYS A 35 -11.10 -0.95 -18.64
C LYS A 35 -11.08 -2.19 -17.76
N ASN A 36 -9.89 -2.73 -17.50
CA ASN A 36 -9.69 -4.04 -16.85
C ASN A 36 -9.03 -3.92 -15.46
N VAL A 37 -8.95 -2.72 -14.88
CA VAL A 37 -8.29 -2.54 -13.58
C VAL A 37 -9.18 -3.03 -12.44
N ASP A 38 -8.56 -3.72 -11.48
CA ASP A 38 -9.20 -4.12 -10.23
C ASP A 38 -9.06 -2.99 -9.20
N ARG A 39 -10.21 -2.51 -8.70
CA ARG A 39 -10.29 -1.44 -7.69
C ARG A 39 -9.60 -1.80 -6.37
N LYS A 40 -9.34 -3.08 -6.12
CA LYS A 40 -8.49 -3.56 -5.02
C LYS A 40 -7.05 -3.03 -5.13
N PHE A 41 -6.54 -2.91 -6.35
CA PHE A 41 -5.15 -2.54 -6.63
C PHE A 41 -5.01 -1.17 -7.30
N PHE A 42 -6.10 -0.48 -7.61
CA PHE A 42 -6.06 0.87 -8.13
C PHE A 42 -7.22 1.71 -7.60
N GLY A 43 -6.92 2.93 -7.18
CA GLY A 43 -7.93 3.84 -6.68
C GLY A 43 -7.36 5.16 -6.23
N SER A 44 -8.27 6.02 -5.76
CA SER A 44 -7.92 7.34 -5.28
C SER A 44 -7.81 7.37 -3.74
N PHE A 45 -7.06 8.35 -3.27
CA PHE A 45 -6.86 8.65 -1.86
C PHE A 45 -7.07 10.16 -1.70
N LYS A 46 -8.27 10.54 -1.25
CA LYS A 46 -8.67 11.93 -1.09
C LYS A 46 -7.87 12.58 0.04
N GLN A 47 -7.17 13.66 -0.28
CA GLN A 47 -6.57 14.58 0.69
C GLN A 47 -7.35 15.90 0.71
N LYS A 48 -7.04 16.77 1.68
CA LYS A 48 -7.73 18.07 1.82
C LYS A 48 -7.60 18.97 0.59
N SER A 49 -6.45 18.92 -0.10
CA SER A 49 -6.10 19.85 -1.18
C SER A 49 -5.76 19.15 -2.51
N SER A 50 -5.78 17.82 -2.56
CA SER A 50 -5.43 17.06 -3.75
C SER A 50 -6.05 15.67 -3.73
N LEU A 51 -6.11 15.05 -4.91
CA LEU A 51 -6.41 13.64 -5.07
C LEU A 51 -5.10 12.92 -5.38
N GLU A 52 -4.71 12.00 -4.51
CA GLU A 52 -3.62 11.06 -4.81
C GLU A 52 -4.20 9.76 -5.35
N PHE A 53 -3.39 9.00 -6.07
CA PHE A 53 -3.76 7.68 -6.55
C PHE A 53 -2.76 6.65 -6.03
N TYR A 54 -3.26 5.47 -5.70
CA TYR A 54 -2.41 4.32 -5.45
C TYR A 54 -2.50 3.35 -6.63
N VAL A 55 -1.39 2.70 -6.92
CA VAL A 55 -1.29 1.66 -7.94
C VAL A 55 -0.51 0.48 -7.37
N GLY A 56 -1.16 -0.68 -7.34
CA GLY A 56 -0.55 -1.95 -7.04
C GLY A 56 0.23 -2.42 -8.25
N MET A 57 1.49 -2.81 -8.02
CA MET A 57 2.38 -3.28 -9.06
C MET A 57 3.12 -4.53 -8.60
N GLY A 58 3.41 -5.42 -9.54
CA GLY A 58 4.26 -6.56 -9.31
C GLY A 58 4.82 -7.08 -10.62
N TYR A 59 5.96 -7.75 -10.53
CA TYR A 59 6.57 -8.41 -11.67
C TYR A 59 7.15 -9.73 -11.20
N LYS A 60 6.99 -10.77 -12.02
CA LYS A 60 7.57 -12.09 -11.80
C LYS A 60 8.84 -12.17 -12.63
N ARG A 61 9.90 -12.76 -12.08
CA ARG A 61 11.10 -13.13 -12.85
C ARG A 61 11.48 -14.56 -12.57
N ASN A 62 12.08 -15.22 -13.55
CA ASN A 62 12.64 -16.53 -13.33
C ASN A 62 13.97 -16.39 -12.57
N LEU A 63 14.21 -17.23 -11.57
CA LEU A 63 15.49 -17.22 -10.85
C LEU A 63 16.68 -17.50 -11.78
N LYS A 64 16.46 -18.24 -12.87
CA LYS A 64 17.49 -18.50 -13.89
C LYS A 64 17.97 -17.24 -14.63
N ASP A 65 17.19 -16.15 -14.59
CA ASP A 65 17.55 -14.90 -15.28
C ASP A 65 18.51 -14.02 -14.47
N PHE A 66 18.95 -14.50 -13.31
CA PHE A 66 19.82 -13.79 -12.38
C PHE A 66 21.11 -14.55 -12.17
N ASP A 67 22.20 -13.82 -11.98
CA ASP A 67 23.45 -14.43 -11.51
C ASP A 67 23.37 -14.81 -10.01
N LYS A 68 24.34 -15.60 -9.55
CA LYS A 68 24.38 -16.05 -8.15
C LYS A 68 24.41 -14.88 -7.15
N LYS A 69 25.12 -13.80 -7.47
CA LYS A 69 25.26 -12.63 -6.60
C LYS A 69 23.94 -11.87 -6.51
N GLU A 70 23.19 -11.77 -7.61
CA GLU A 70 21.85 -11.19 -7.63
C GLU A 70 20.87 -12.02 -6.82
N ILE A 71 20.89 -13.34 -6.96
CA ILE A 71 20.06 -14.26 -6.16
C ILE A 71 20.39 -14.10 -4.67
N ASP A 72 21.68 -14.15 -4.30
CA ASP A 72 22.13 -13.99 -2.91
C ASP A 72 21.68 -12.63 -2.34
N ASN A 73 21.76 -11.55 -3.12
CA ASN A 73 21.26 -10.24 -2.74
C ASN A 73 19.74 -10.21 -2.54
N ILE A 74 18.97 -10.92 -3.36
CA ILE A 74 17.51 -10.99 -3.20
C ILE A 74 17.15 -11.79 -1.95
N LEU A 75 17.80 -12.93 -1.73
CA LEU A 75 17.53 -13.82 -0.60
C LEU A 75 17.95 -13.21 0.74
N THR A 76 18.99 -12.37 0.75
CA THR A 76 19.46 -11.68 1.96
C THR A 76 18.69 -10.39 2.28
N LYS A 77 17.82 -9.91 1.38
CA LYS A 77 16.98 -8.73 1.62
C LYS A 77 15.91 -9.03 2.68
N SER A 78 16.18 -8.59 3.90
CA SER A 78 15.19 -8.50 4.97
C SER A 78 14.60 -7.10 5.06
N MET A 79 13.32 -6.98 5.44
CA MET A 79 12.69 -5.69 5.75
C MET A 79 13.45 -4.90 6.83
N LYS A 80 14.18 -5.59 7.72
CA LYS A 80 15.05 -4.96 8.73
C LYS A 80 16.23 -4.21 8.12
N ASN A 81 16.70 -4.63 6.95
CA ASN A 81 17.87 -4.08 6.28
C ASN A 81 17.49 -2.99 5.25
N ILE A 82 16.19 -2.77 5.02
CA ILE A 82 15.71 -1.72 4.12
C ILE A 82 15.60 -0.41 4.92
N LYS A 83 16.57 0.48 4.73
CA LYS A 83 16.61 1.80 5.38
C LYS A 83 15.42 2.65 4.94
N LEU A 84 14.69 3.20 5.92
CA LEU A 84 13.52 4.05 5.71
C LEU A 84 13.78 5.45 6.26
N PRO A 85 13.76 6.53 5.45
CA PRO A 85 13.92 7.88 5.94
C PRO A 85 12.67 8.33 6.72
N ILE A 86 12.89 8.97 7.86
CA ILE A 86 11.87 9.72 8.59
C ILE A 86 12.07 11.18 8.20
N ALA A 87 11.04 11.79 7.62
CA ALA A 87 11.10 13.13 7.07
C ALA A 87 9.93 13.99 7.55
N LYS A 88 10.14 15.31 7.59
CA LYS A 88 9.03 16.26 7.79
C LYS A 88 8.02 16.13 6.66
N VAL A 89 6.73 16.16 7.00
CA VAL A 89 5.64 16.11 6.01
C VAL A 89 5.77 17.27 5.02
N GLN A 90 6.02 18.48 5.53
CA GLN A 90 6.32 19.65 4.73
C GLN A 90 7.83 19.71 4.42
N GLY A 91 8.18 19.97 3.16
CA GLY A 91 9.57 20.10 2.72
C GLY A 91 10.35 18.79 2.58
N ARG A 92 9.83 17.66 3.11
CA ARG A 92 10.45 16.32 3.00
C ARG A 92 11.91 16.26 3.46
N GLN A 93 12.30 17.18 4.35
CA GLN A 93 13.62 17.17 4.98
C GLN A 93 13.74 15.92 5.84
N VAL A 94 14.73 15.07 5.56
CA VAL A 94 15.03 13.89 6.38
C VAL A 94 15.56 14.37 7.72
N ILE A 95 14.94 13.89 8.80
CA ILE A 95 15.30 14.23 10.18
C ILE A 95 15.91 13.03 10.91
N ASP A 96 15.65 11.81 10.44
CA ASP A 96 16.12 10.58 11.07
C ASP A 96 15.93 9.38 10.11
N PHE A 97 16.32 8.18 10.55
CA PHE A 97 16.10 6.93 9.84
C PHE A 97 15.54 5.83 10.77
N SER A 98 14.84 4.90 10.16
CA SER A 98 14.41 3.61 10.73
C SER A 98 14.57 2.54 9.64
N ASN A 99 13.84 1.44 9.73
CA ASN A 99 13.81 0.36 8.77
C ASN A 99 12.36 0.02 8.36
N TYR A 100 12.23 -0.65 7.22
CA TYR A 100 10.92 -1.00 6.67
C TYR A 100 10.14 -1.97 7.57
N LYS A 101 10.80 -2.82 8.37
CA LYS A 101 10.10 -3.71 9.32
C LYS A 101 9.29 -2.90 10.33
N GLU A 102 9.86 -1.86 10.95
CA GLU A 102 9.15 -1.04 11.96
C GLU A 102 7.86 -0.41 11.42
N ALA A 103 7.85 0.02 10.16
CA ALA A 103 6.66 0.61 9.53
C ALA A 103 5.47 -0.38 9.44
N TRP A 104 5.76 -1.68 9.49
CA TRP A 104 4.80 -2.77 9.32
C TRP A 104 4.76 -3.73 10.50
N ASP A 105 5.32 -3.37 11.66
CA ASP A 105 5.36 -4.20 12.88
C ASP A 105 4.05 -4.18 13.68
N GLY A 106 2.93 -4.10 12.97
CA GLY A 106 1.59 -4.10 13.51
C GLY A 106 0.63 -4.83 12.56
N ASP A 107 -0.65 -4.68 12.78
CA ASP A 107 -1.66 -5.34 11.96
C ASP A 107 -1.59 -4.88 10.51
N LEU A 108 -1.67 -5.86 9.59
CA LEU A 108 -1.75 -5.61 8.15
C LEU A 108 -3.19 -5.39 7.68
N MET A 109 -4.16 -5.90 8.44
CA MET A 109 -5.59 -5.71 8.24
C MET A 109 -6.21 -5.15 9.52
N LEU A 110 -7.26 -4.36 9.35
CA LEU A 110 -8.05 -3.83 10.46
C LEU A 110 -9.32 -4.67 10.60
N LYS A 111 -9.95 -4.60 11.78
CA LYS A 111 -11.18 -5.33 12.07
C LYS A 111 -12.34 -4.37 12.22
N PHE A 112 -13.50 -4.77 11.69
CA PHE A 112 -14.78 -4.12 11.93
C PHE A 112 -15.63 -5.07 12.77
N ASN A 113 -16.13 -4.59 13.91
CA ASN A 113 -17.02 -5.33 14.79
C ASN A 113 -18.43 -4.73 14.70
N LYS A 114 -19.32 -5.43 14.01
CA LYS A 114 -20.71 -5.00 13.81
C LYS A 114 -21.49 -4.90 15.12
N ASN A 115 -21.12 -5.67 16.16
CA ASN A 115 -21.76 -5.60 17.48
C ASN A 115 -21.45 -4.29 18.23
N HIS A 116 -20.33 -3.63 17.90
CA HIS A 116 -19.98 -2.32 18.45
C HIS A 116 -20.49 -1.18 17.54
N CYS A 117 -21.15 -1.49 16.42
CA CYS A 117 -21.70 -0.49 15.52
C CYS A 117 -23.08 -0.07 16.00
N HIS A 118 -23.23 1.18 16.41
CA HIS A 118 -24.51 1.75 16.86
C HIS A 118 -25.40 2.23 15.71
N ASN A 119 -25.08 1.88 14.46
CA ASN A 119 -25.81 2.31 13.26
C ASN A 119 -26.20 3.80 13.26
N CYS A 120 -25.23 4.68 13.54
CA CYS A 120 -25.44 6.11 13.58
C CYS A 120 -26.09 6.62 12.29
N SER A 121 -26.94 7.64 12.40
CA SER A 121 -27.53 8.33 11.24
C SER A 121 -26.44 8.78 10.27
N THR A 122 -25.38 9.38 10.80
CA THR A 122 -24.17 9.76 10.08
C THR A 122 -22.98 8.94 10.55
N CYS A 123 -22.34 8.20 9.65
CA CYS A 123 -21.14 7.43 9.97
C CYS A 123 -19.87 8.23 9.67
N LEU A 124 -19.18 8.68 10.72
CA LEU A 124 -17.93 9.44 10.56
C LEU A 124 -16.82 8.65 9.85
N ILE A 125 -16.84 7.31 9.88
CA ILE A 125 -15.87 6.52 9.10
C ILE A 125 -16.15 6.65 7.60
N GLU A 126 -17.41 6.53 7.17
CA GLU A 126 -17.79 6.61 5.76
C GLU A 126 -17.45 7.99 5.19
N GLU A 127 -17.80 9.06 5.91
CA GLU A 127 -17.53 10.44 5.49
C GLU A 127 -16.04 10.77 5.36
N ASN A 128 -15.20 10.17 6.20
CA ASN A 128 -13.79 10.53 6.31
C ASN A 128 -12.84 9.48 5.75
N CYS A 129 -13.34 8.37 5.18
CA CYS A 129 -12.47 7.38 4.56
C CYS A 129 -11.87 7.96 3.27
N PRO A 130 -10.54 8.16 3.19
CA PRO A 130 -9.93 8.84 2.05
C PRO A 130 -10.05 8.01 0.76
N ALA A 131 -10.16 6.69 0.88
CA ALA A 131 -10.35 5.78 -0.24
C ALA A 131 -11.83 5.41 -0.47
N GLN A 132 -12.78 5.95 0.31
CA GLN A 132 -14.20 5.57 0.26
C GLN A 132 -14.39 4.05 0.30
N ALA A 133 -13.68 3.40 1.21
CA ALA A 133 -13.48 1.95 1.24
C ALA A 133 -14.08 1.29 2.49
N PHE A 134 -15.15 1.88 3.02
CA PHE A 134 -15.87 1.37 4.17
C PHE A 134 -17.36 1.67 4.01
N SER A 135 -18.22 0.72 4.39
CA SER A 135 -19.62 1.00 4.69
C SER A 135 -19.99 0.45 6.08
N LYS A 136 -20.93 1.08 6.78
CA LYS A 136 -21.40 0.58 8.09
C LYS A 136 -22.21 -0.72 7.98
N GLU A 137 -22.74 -1.02 6.79
CA GLU A 137 -23.51 -2.23 6.51
C GLU A 137 -22.62 -3.44 6.23
N GLU A 138 -21.60 -3.26 5.39
CA GLU A 138 -20.70 -4.30 4.86
C GLU A 138 -19.34 -4.34 5.57
N GLY A 139 -18.89 -3.24 6.18
CA GLY A 139 -17.56 -3.10 6.76
C GLY A 139 -16.52 -2.62 5.74
N PHE A 140 -15.34 -3.26 5.72
CA PHE A 140 -14.28 -2.88 4.79
C PHE A 140 -14.56 -3.38 3.37
N LEU A 141 -14.55 -2.46 2.40
CA LEU A 141 -14.77 -2.77 0.99
C LEU A 141 -13.48 -3.24 0.31
N ASN A 142 -13.60 -3.80 -0.89
CA ASN A 142 -12.47 -4.40 -1.63
C ASN A 142 -11.33 -3.42 -1.96
N ASN A 143 -11.61 -2.13 -2.09
CA ASN A 143 -10.62 -1.06 -2.32
C ASN A 143 -9.92 -0.58 -1.03
N CYS A 144 -10.18 -1.18 0.14
CA CYS A 144 -9.56 -0.77 1.39
C CYS A 144 -8.07 -1.10 1.39
N LEU A 145 -7.22 -0.12 1.71
CA LEU A 145 -5.78 -0.29 1.88
C LEU A 145 -5.37 -0.60 3.34
N TYR A 146 -6.33 -0.64 4.26
CA TYR A 146 -6.09 -0.74 5.71
C TYR A 146 -5.19 0.38 6.24
N CYS A 147 -5.40 1.60 5.75
CA CYS A 147 -4.57 2.77 6.06
C CYS A 147 -4.65 3.19 7.55
N GLY A 148 -5.72 2.82 8.26
CA GLY A 148 -5.90 3.10 9.69
C GLY A 148 -6.57 4.42 10.04
N ILE A 149 -7.02 5.21 9.06
CA ILE A 149 -7.75 6.45 9.34
C ILE A 149 -9.06 6.20 10.10
N CYS A 150 -9.78 5.13 9.78
CA CYS A 150 -11.05 4.77 10.42
C CYS A 150 -10.94 4.59 11.95
N LEU A 151 -9.77 4.20 12.46
CA LEU A 151 -9.51 3.98 13.89
C LEU A 151 -9.71 5.25 14.76
N LYS A 152 -9.78 6.43 14.14
CA LYS A 152 -9.95 7.72 14.83
C LYS A 152 -11.39 8.20 14.85
N PHE A 153 -12.26 7.64 14.01
CA PHE A 153 -13.55 8.27 13.68
C PHE A 153 -14.76 7.61 14.33
N CYS A 154 -14.73 6.31 14.63
CA CYS A 154 -15.86 5.69 15.33
C CYS A 154 -15.76 5.96 16.83
N PRO A 155 -16.70 6.72 17.43
CA PRO A 155 -16.68 6.99 18.88
C PRO A 155 -16.98 5.74 19.71
N PHE A 156 -17.60 4.72 19.10
CA PHE A 156 -17.97 3.46 19.75
C PHE A 156 -16.92 2.34 19.55
N GLY A 157 -15.80 2.63 18.89
CA GLY A 157 -14.74 1.63 18.70
C GLY A 157 -15.16 0.45 17.81
N ALA A 158 -16.06 0.66 16.85
CA ALA A 158 -16.50 -0.38 15.91
C ALA A 158 -15.39 -0.83 14.95
N THR A 159 -14.32 -0.04 14.79
CA THR A 159 -13.11 -0.48 14.09
C THR A 159 -11.94 -0.58 15.06
N SER A 160 -11.09 -1.60 14.88
CA SER A 160 -9.95 -1.86 15.73
C SER A 160 -8.74 -2.37 14.95
N GLY A 161 -7.55 -2.17 15.54
CA GLY A 161 -6.27 -2.62 15.01
C GLY A 161 -5.13 -1.74 15.52
N TYR A 162 -3.91 -2.26 15.39
CA TYR A 162 -2.69 -1.59 15.81
C TYR A 162 -1.75 -1.39 14.62
N LEU A 163 -1.54 -0.16 14.19
CA LEU A 163 -0.65 0.15 13.04
C LEU A 163 0.84 0.07 13.36
N GLY A 164 1.24 -0.31 14.57
CA GLY A 164 2.65 -0.28 14.96
C GLY A 164 3.13 1.11 15.39
N LYS A 165 4.44 1.17 15.60
CA LYS A 165 5.18 2.38 15.98
C LYS A 165 6.50 2.43 15.22
N ILE A 166 6.93 3.63 14.88
CA ILE A 166 8.29 3.87 14.40
C ILE A 166 9.03 4.54 15.55
N LYS A 167 10.07 3.89 16.07
CA LYS A 167 10.70 4.26 17.34
C LYS A 167 9.63 4.37 18.46
N ASN A 168 9.41 5.59 18.97
CA ASN A 168 8.45 5.89 20.03
C ASN A 168 7.14 6.52 19.51
N TYR A 169 6.98 6.69 18.20
CA TYR A 169 5.84 7.36 17.60
C TYR A 169 4.84 6.36 17.03
N LYS A 170 3.59 6.41 17.52
CA LYS A 170 2.49 5.60 16.98
C LYS A 170 2.22 5.98 15.53
N ILE A 171 2.16 4.99 14.65
CA ILE A 171 1.77 5.21 13.26
C ILE A 171 0.29 5.61 13.24
N LYS A 172 -0.02 6.76 12.64
CA LYS A 172 -1.38 7.32 12.58
C LYS A 172 -2.12 6.96 11.31
N MET A 173 -1.39 6.64 10.24
CA MET A 173 -1.91 6.25 8.94
C MET A 173 -0.78 5.66 8.07
N ARG A 174 -1.12 4.78 7.12
CA ARG A 174 -0.23 4.31 6.04
C ARG A 174 -0.84 4.64 4.67
N HIS A 175 -0.08 5.25 3.76
CA HIS A 175 -0.53 5.57 2.39
C HIS A 175 -0.33 4.42 1.39
N SER A 176 0.19 3.29 1.88
CA SER A 176 0.43 2.06 1.12
C SER A 176 -0.16 0.88 1.88
N SER A 177 -0.17 -0.30 1.26
CA SER A 177 -0.66 -1.53 1.91
C SER A 177 0.26 -2.71 1.62
N LEU A 178 0.98 -3.18 2.66
CA LEU A 178 1.75 -4.42 2.57
C LEU A 178 0.84 -5.63 2.36
N TYR A 179 -0.37 -5.61 2.92
CA TYR A 179 -1.37 -6.65 2.68
C TYR A 179 -1.69 -6.80 1.18
N ARG A 180 -2.01 -5.69 0.49
CA ARG A 180 -2.27 -5.71 -0.96
C ARG A 180 -1.03 -6.14 -1.75
N ALA A 181 0.16 -5.70 -1.34
CA ALA A 181 1.40 -6.14 -1.99
C ALA A 181 1.61 -7.66 -1.87
N LEU A 182 1.31 -8.26 -0.71
CA LEU A 182 1.38 -9.71 -0.51
C LEU A 182 0.32 -10.47 -1.32
N GLU A 183 -0.88 -9.92 -1.50
CA GLU A 183 -1.87 -10.48 -2.42
C GLU A 183 -1.33 -10.53 -3.86
N ILE A 184 -0.68 -9.46 -4.34
CA ILE A 184 -0.03 -9.44 -5.66
C ILE A 184 1.07 -10.50 -5.74
N CYS A 185 1.92 -10.62 -4.71
CA CYS A 185 2.96 -11.64 -4.68
C CYS A 185 2.38 -13.06 -4.76
N LYS A 186 1.29 -13.33 -4.04
CA LYS A 186 0.61 -14.64 -4.10
C LYS A 186 0.05 -14.91 -5.49
N PHE A 187 -0.64 -13.93 -6.08
CA PHE A 187 -1.15 -14.04 -7.44
C PHE A 187 -0.04 -14.35 -8.45
N LEU A 188 1.06 -13.60 -8.42
CA LEU A 188 2.19 -13.81 -9.33
C LEU A 188 2.92 -15.14 -9.10
N LYS A 189 2.97 -15.62 -7.85
CA LYS A 189 3.56 -16.93 -7.56
C LYS A 189 2.82 -18.03 -8.32
N ASP A 190 1.49 -18.01 -8.25
CA ASP A 190 0.61 -19.03 -8.82
C ASP A 190 0.40 -18.84 -10.34
N PHE A 191 0.59 -17.63 -10.86
CA PHE A 191 0.50 -17.33 -12.28
C PHE A 191 1.64 -17.99 -13.07
N ALA A 192 1.37 -19.02 -13.86
CA ALA A 192 2.33 -19.57 -14.82
C ALA A 192 2.46 -18.60 -16.01
N TYR A 193 3.69 -18.32 -16.46
CA TYR A 193 3.89 -17.75 -17.79
C TYR A 193 3.35 -18.75 -18.80
N SER A 194 2.25 -18.41 -19.47
CA SER A 194 1.84 -19.07 -20.71
C SER A 194 2.78 -18.64 -21.84
#